data_AF-A0A2E1H590-F1
#
_entry.id   AF-A0A2E1H590-F1
#
_cell.length_a   1.000
_cell.length_b   1.000
_cell.length_c   1.000
_cell.angle_alpha   90.00
_cell.angle_beta   90.00
_cell.angle_gamma   90.00
#
_symmetry.space_group_name_H-M   'P 1'
#
loop_
_entity.id
_entity.type
_entity.pdbx_description
1 polymer ?
#
loop_
_entity_poly.entity_id
_entity_poly.type
_entity_poly.pdbx_seq_one_letter_code
_entity_poly.pdbx_strand_id
1 'polypeptide(L)'
;MSDPAIIDFSQLQSWLVANPDALEPGLVLHDKVLDLGPDLTVPIYGVDPFGRPCLCMIHQTLDSTVSEKMLEVVSRLQTEGRRFRPLFALPSEPRIFLITSAISSELRHRLDLLAGAFPLRTYVVSDALPGEVTPNLHLEDPVSHRGPHSLLEQLPMSFLARVERLINGAEALQPSILLQGHDWPIIFVNQSGPIAALFADTKGLTFTRPHSSQGNAGLRLENDEVVDSAIDYLMRCQINSDSLAAESVTSG
;
A
#
# COMPACT_ATOMS: atom_id res chain seq x y z
N MET A 1 -1.06 -28.18 15.81
CA MET A 1 -1.61 -27.69 14.54
C MET A 1 -2.83 -26.88 14.92
N SER A 2 -2.70 -25.57 14.92
CA SER A 2 -3.82 -24.67 15.24
C SER A 2 -4.67 -24.57 13.99
N ASP A 3 -5.98 -24.81 14.12
CA ASP A 3 -6.93 -24.56 13.02
C ASP A 3 -6.75 -23.11 12.55
N PRO A 4 -6.64 -22.83 11.24
CA PRO A 4 -6.57 -21.46 10.75
C PRO A 4 -7.88 -20.77 11.10
N ALA A 5 -7.83 -19.62 11.78
CA ALA A 5 -9.05 -18.88 12.04
C ALA A 5 -9.64 -18.45 10.68
N ILE A 6 -10.95 -18.64 10.55
CA ILE A 6 -11.67 -18.33 9.32
C ILE A 6 -11.82 -16.82 9.27
N ILE A 7 -10.84 -16.12 8.71
CA ILE A 7 -11.07 -14.76 8.21
C ILE A 7 -12.12 -14.91 7.12
N ASP A 8 -13.30 -14.37 7.37
CA ASP A 8 -14.33 -14.27 6.35
C ASP A 8 -13.84 -13.25 5.31
N PHE A 9 -13.35 -13.73 4.17
CA PHE A 9 -12.84 -12.89 3.09
C PHE A 9 -13.90 -11.90 2.56
N SER A 10 -15.19 -12.16 2.79
CA SER A 10 -16.26 -11.20 2.50
C SER A 10 -16.29 -10.03 3.48
N GLN A 11 -15.94 -10.26 4.75
CA GLN A 11 -15.79 -9.21 5.76
C GLN A 11 -14.50 -8.41 5.55
N LEU A 12 -13.43 -9.07 5.06
CA LEU A 12 -12.17 -8.41 4.72
C LEU A 12 -12.37 -7.34 3.64
N GLN A 13 -13.18 -7.60 2.61
CA GLN A 13 -13.51 -6.60 1.60
C GLN A 13 -14.12 -5.33 2.22
N SER A 14 -15.16 -5.50 3.03
CA SER A 14 -15.85 -4.37 3.67
C SER A 14 -14.92 -3.61 4.60
N TRP A 15 -14.07 -4.33 5.34
CA TRP A 15 -13.07 -3.73 6.23
C TRP A 15 -12.02 -2.93 5.47
N LEU A 16 -11.49 -3.45 4.35
CA LEU A 16 -10.51 -2.75 3.52
C LEU A 16 -11.06 -1.45 2.94
N VAL A 17 -12.32 -1.44 2.50
CA VAL A 17 -12.96 -0.21 2.00
C VAL A 17 -13.08 0.84 3.12
N ALA A 18 -13.37 0.40 4.35
CA ALA A 18 -13.44 1.29 5.51
C ALA A 18 -12.05 1.72 6.03
N ASN A 19 -11.00 0.93 5.77
CA ASN A 19 -9.64 1.12 6.29
C ASN A 19 -8.58 1.00 5.17
N PRO A 20 -8.65 1.80 4.09
CA PRO A 20 -7.73 1.66 2.96
C PRO A 20 -6.27 1.96 3.34
N ASP A 21 -6.07 2.76 4.39
CA ASP A 21 -4.75 3.11 4.92
C ASP A 21 -3.99 1.90 5.48
N ALA A 22 -4.68 0.79 5.80
CA ALA A 22 -4.05 -0.46 6.20
C ALA A 22 -3.23 -1.11 5.08
N LEU A 23 -3.56 -0.80 3.82
CA LEU A 23 -2.73 -1.18 2.67
C LEU A 23 -1.67 -0.11 2.43
N GLU A 24 -2.11 1.12 2.18
CA GLU A 24 -1.25 2.28 1.97
C GLU A 24 -1.98 3.57 2.36
N PRO A 25 -1.35 4.45 3.16
CA PRO A 25 -1.88 5.76 3.44
C PRO A 25 -2.13 6.58 2.17
N GLY A 26 -3.30 7.24 2.11
CA GLY A 26 -3.69 8.08 0.97
C GLY A 26 -4.45 7.36 -0.14
N LEU A 27 -4.69 6.04 -0.02
CA LEU A 27 -5.58 5.30 -0.91
C LEU A 27 -7.06 5.56 -0.60
N VAL A 28 -7.86 5.75 -1.64
CA VAL A 28 -9.32 5.76 -1.52
C VAL A 28 -9.85 4.51 -2.21
N LEU A 29 -10.46 3.59 -1.46
CA LEU A 29 -11.11 2.40 -2.01
C LEU A 29 -12.64 2.58 -2.06
N HIS A 30 -13.26 1.88 -3.02
CA HIS A 30 -14.69 1.91 -3.23
C HIS A 30 -15.27 0.50 -3.17
N ASP A 31 -16.36 0.34 -2.44
CA ASP A 31 -17.16 -0.89 -2.44
C ASP A 31 -18.06 -0.93 -3.68
N LYS A 32 -17.42 -1.03 -4.84
CA LYS A 32 -18.07 -1.14 -6.15
C LYS A 32 -17.25 -2.08 -7.02
N VAL A 33 -17.95 -2.95 -7.74
CA VAL A 33 -17.32 -3.80 -8.75
C VAL A 33 -16.90 -2.94 -9.94
N LEU A 34 -15.63 -3.05 -10.35
CA LEU A 34 -15.15 -2.50 -11.60
C LEU A 34 -15.39 -3.52 -12.72
N ASP A 35 -16.22 -3.15 -13.68
CA ASP A 35 -16.46 -3.93 -14.90
C ASP A 35 -15.51 -3.47 -16.02
N LEU A 36 -14.60 -4.37 -16.42
CA LEU A 36 -13.62 -4.15 -17.47
C LEU A 36 -14.00 -4.84 -18.79
N GLY A 37 -15.10 -5.61 -18.81
CA GLY A 37 -15.55 -6.39 -19.95
C GLY A 37 -16.22 -7.70 -19.55
N PRO A 38 -16.66 -8.51 -20.53
CA PRO A 38 -17.25 -9.82 -20.28
C PRO A 38 -16.34 -10.67 -19.40
N ASP A 39 -16.86 -11.13 -18.26
CA ASP A 39 -16.17 -11.97 -17.28
C ASP A 39 -14.91 -11.36 -16.61
N LEU A 40 -14.60 -10.08 -16.88
CA LEU A 40 -13.44 -9.39 -16.32
C LEU A 40 -13.87 -8.32 -15.32
N THR A 41 -14.03 -8.75 -14.07
CA THR A 41 -14.43 -7.87 -12.96
C THR A 41 -13.41 -7.85 -11.83
N VAL A 42 -13.28 -6.69 -11.19
CA VAL A 42 -12.49 -6.51 -9.96
C VAL A 42 -13.45 -6.13 -8.83
N PRO A 43 -13.47 -6.87 -7.70
CA PRO A 43 -14.48 -6.69 -6.66
C PRO A 43 -14.35 -5.37 -5.91
N ILE A 44 -13.11 -4.87 -5.74
CA ILE A 44 -12.80 -3.61 -5.07
C ILE A 44 -11.79 -2.88 -5.94
N TYR A 45 -12.08 -1.62 -6.22
CA TYR A 45 -11.12 -0.72 -6.83
C TYR A 45 -11.10 0.61 -6.11
N GLY A 46 -10.08 1.40 -6.41
CA GLY A 46 -9.90 2.72 -5.84
C GLY A 46 -8.94 3.56 -6.65
N VAL A 47 -8.49 4.63 -6.00
CA VAL A 47 -7.51 5.55 -6.55
C VAL A 47 -6.43 5.87 -5.54
N ASP A 48 -5.21 6.03 -6.04
CA ASP A 48 -4.15 6.67 -5.30
C ASP A 48 -4.24 8.21 -5.40
N PRO A 49 -3.36 8.95 -4.68
CA PRO A 49 -3.34 10.41 -4.70
C PRO A 49 -3.12 11.04 -6.09
N PHE A 50 -2.59 10.29 -7.06
CA PHE A 50 -2.39 10.75 -8.43
C PHE A 50 -3.55 10.34 -9.36
N GLY A 51 -4.57 9.67 -8.82
CA GLY A 51 -5.72 9.18 -9.58
C GLY A 51 -5.40 7.99 -10.46
N ARG A 52 -4.36 7.21 -10.13
CA ARG A 52 -4.08 5.91 -10.75
C ARG A 52 -5.05 4.86 -10.21
N PRO A 53 -5.53 3.91 -11.03
CA PRO A 53 -6.37 2.82 -10.56
C PRO A 53 -5.62 1.93 -9.57
N CYS A 54 -6.23 1.68 -8.41
CA CYS A 54 -5.76 0.72 -7.43
C CYS A 54 -6.76 -0.43 -7.36
N LEU A 55 -6.35 -1.63 -7.77
CA LEU A 55 -7.25 -2.77 -7.96
C LEU A 55 -6.93 -3.86 -6.94
N CYS A 56 -7.89 -4.17 -6.08
CA CYS A 56 -7.70 -5.19 -5.05
C CYS A 56 -8.29 -6.53 -5.53
N MET A 57 -7.42 -7.53 -5.64
CA MET A 57 -7.77 -8.90 -5.98
C MET A 57 -7.60 -9.75 -4.74
N ILE A 58 -8.71 -10.17 -4.15
CA ILE A 58 -8.72 -10.88 -2.87
C ILE A 58 -9.04 -12.35 -3.13
N HIS A 59 -8.12 -13.24 -2.76
CA HIS A 59 -8.22 -14.68 -3.00
C HIS A 59 -7.75 -15.43 -1.77
N GLN A 60 -8.58 -16.31 -1.20
CA GLN A 60 -8.15 -17.14 -0.06
C GLN A 60 -6.98 -18.05 -0.44
N THR A 61 -7.04 -18.66 -1.62
CA THR A 61 -5.96 -19.46 -2.18
C THR A 61 -5.66 -18.99 -3.59
N LEU A 62 -4.38 -18.96 -3.93
CA LEU A 62 -3.91 -18.58 -5.26
C LEU A 62 -3.79 -19.81 -6.15
N ASP A 63 -4.26 -19.68 -7.39
CA ASP A 63 -4.04 -20.65 -8.47
C ASP A 63 -3.43 -19.96 -9.70
N SER A 64 -3.18 -20.73 -10.76
CA SER A 64 -2.57 -20.22 -11.99
C SER A 64 -3.41 -19.18 -12.73
N THR A 65 -4.73 -19.18 -12.53
CA THR A 65 -5.68 -18.28 -13.22
C THR A 65 -5.62 -16.87 -12.67
N VAL A 66 -5.22 -16.69 -11.41
CA VAL A 66 -5.10 -15.35 -10.78
C VAL A 66 -4.10 -14.48 -11.54
N SER A 67 -2.96 -15.05 -11.94
CA SER A 67 -1.96 -14.33 -12.75
C SER A 67 -2.44 -13.98 -14.15
N GLU A 68 -3.22 -14.85 -14.78
CA GLU A 68 -3.81 -14.58 -16.10
C GLU A 68 -4.82 -13.43 -16.01
N LYS A 69 -5.69 -13.47 -15.00
CA LYS A 69 -6.64 -12.40 -14.71
C LYS A 69 -5.94 -11.06 -14.43
N MET A 70 -4.86 -11.05 -13.64
CA MET A 70 -4.06 -9.84 -13.39
C MET A 70 -3.53 -9.23 -14.69
N LEU A 71 -2.93 -10.04 -15.55
CA LEU A 71 -2.40 -9.58 -16.84
C LEU A 71 -3.51 -9.05 -17.75
N GLU A 72 -4.65 -9.71 -17.80
CA GLU A 72 -5.79 -9.27 -18.60
C GLU A 72 -6.38 -7.94 -18.11
N VAL A 73 -6.53 -7.78 -16.79
CA VAL A 73 -6.95 -6.51 -16.16
C VAL A 73 -5.98 -5.37 -16.52
N VAL A 74 -4.68 -5.58 -16.35
CA VAL A 74 -3.65 -4.57 -16.67
C VAL A 74 -3.67 -4.23 -18.15
N SER A 75 -3.70 -5.26 -19.02
CA SER A 75 -3.75 -5.09 -20.47
C SER A 75 -4.98 -4.28 -20.90
N ARG A 76 -6.16 -4.57 -20.32
CA ARG A 76 -7.40 -3.85 -20.62
C ARG A 76 -7.30 -2.37 -20.25
N LEU A 77 -6.78 -2.06 -19.08
CA LEU A 77 -6.64 -0.66 -18.63
C LEU A 77 -5.60 0.11 -19.44
N GLN A 78 -4.51 -0.54 -19.85
CA GLN A 78 -3.48 0.09 -20.69
C GLN A 78 -3.97 0.35 -22.13
N THR A 79 -4.77 -0.55 -22.69
CA THR A 79 -5.27 -0.45 -24.07
C THR A 79 -6.55 0.38 -24.20
N GLU A 80 -7.48 0.25 -23.26
CA GLU A 80 -8.81 0.88 -23.29
C GLU A 80 -9.01 1.96 -22.22
N GLY A 81 -7.94 2.37 -21.54
CA GLY A 81 -7.97 3.29 -20.40
C GLY A 81 -8.79 4.57 -20.60
N ARG A 82 -8.90 5.07 -21.84
CA ARG A 82 -9.74 6.24 -22.18
C ARG A 82 -11.19 6.10 -21.71
N ARG A 83 -11.78 4.89 -21.78
CA ARG A 83 -13.15 4.60 -21.32
C ARG A 83 -13.31 4.86 -19.82
N PHE A 84 -12.24 4.72 -19.04
CA PHE A 84 -12.26 4.80 -17.58
C PHE A 84 -11.82 6.16 -17.03
N ARG A 85 -11.59 7.16 -17.90
CA ARG A 85 -11.28 8.55 -17.49
C ARG A 85 -12.28 9.20 -16.52
N PRO A 86 -13.59 8.87 -16.53
CA PRO A 86 -14.51 9.38 -15.51
C PRO A 86 -14.22 8.86 -14.10
N LEU A 87 -13.51 7.74 -13.99
CA LEU A 87 -13.15 7.11 -12.71
C LEU A 87 -11.72 7.41 -12.30
N PHE A 88 -10.80 7.50 -13.27
CA PHE A 88 -9.36 7.57 -13.04
C PHE A 88 -8.70 8.71 -13.81
N ALA A 89 -7.81 9.44 -13.15
CA ALA A 89 -6.99 10.46 -13.81
C ALA A 89 -5.95 9.82 -14.73
N LEU A 90 -5.36 8.70 -14.31
CA LEU A 90 -4.30 7.97 -15.00
C LEU A 90 -4.69 6.50 -15.23
N PRO A 91 -5.74 6.22 -16.02
CA PRO A 91 -6.32 4.88 -16.13
C PRO A 91 -5.35 3.82 -16.69
N SER A 92 -4.31 4.22 -17.43
CA SER A 92 -3.32 3.33 -18.04
C SER A 92 -2.15 2.97 -17.11
N GLU A 93 -2.15 3.46 -15.87
CA GLU A 93 -1.12 3.18 -14.86
C GLU A 93 -1.71 2.37 -13.69
N PRO A 94 -2.29 1.17 -13.92
CA PRO A 94 -2.92 0.41 -12.85
C PRO A 94 -1.90 -0.11 -11.84
N ARG A 95 -2.32 -0.15 -10.58
CA ARG A 95 -1.59 -0.74 -9.46
C ARG A 95 -2.42 -1.89 -8.91
N ILE A 96 -1.84 -3.08 -8.81
CA ILE A 96 -2.53 -4.28 -8.35
C ILE A 96 -2.17 -4.56 -6.90
N PHE A 97 -3.19 -4.81 -6.08
CA PHE A 97 -3.08 -5.29 -4.71
C PHE A 97 -3.62 -6.71 -4.66
N LEU A 98 -2.73 -7.69 -4.59
CA LEU A 98 -3.10 -9.09 -4.39
C LEU A 98 -3.17 -9.38 -2.89
N ILE A 99 -4.31 -9.82 -2.39
CA ILE A 99 -4.51 -10.11 -0.96
C ILE A 99 -4.88 -11.59 -0.81
N THR A 100 -4.10 -12.34 -0.03
CA THR A 100 -4.22 -13.80 0.13
C THR A 100 -3.89 -14.25 1.55
N SER A 101 -4.26 -15.47 1.95
CA SER A 101 -3.84 -16.01 3.25
C SER A 101 -2.47 -16.70 3.21
N ALA A 102 -2.00 -17.11 2.03
CA ALA A 102 -0.70 -17.77 1.86
C ALA A 102 -0.20 -17.71 0.41
N ILE A 103 1.12 -17.88 0.24
CA ILE A 103 1.79 -17.92 -1.06
C ILE A 103 2.73 -19.13 -1.07
N SER A 104 2.54 -20.04 -2.04
CA SER A 104 3.48 -21.14 -2.25
C SER A 104 4.80 -20.65 -2.83
N SER A 105 5.89 -21.43 -2.67
CA SER A 105 7.20 -21.07 -3.23
C SER A 105 7.18 -20.90 -4.75
N GLU A 106 6.45 -21.77 -5.46
CA GLU A 106 6.27 -21.70 -6.91
C GLU A 106 5.57 -20.39 -7.33
N LEU A 107 4.47 -20.04 -6.65
CA LEU A 107 3.73 -18.82 -6.94
C LEU A 107 4.51 -17.56 -6.58
N ARG A 108 5.33 -17.61 -5.54
CA ARG A 108 6.19 -16.48 -5.13
C ARG A 108 7.12 -16.05 -6.28
N HIS A 109 7.73 -17.01 -6.98
CA HIS A 109 8.58 -16.68 -8.15
C HIS A 109 7.77 -16.07 -9.30
N ARG A 110 6.55 -16.60 -9.56
CA ARG A 110 5.68 -16.04 -10.60
C ARG A 110 5.24 -14.61 -10.28
N LEU A 111 4.87 -14.33 -9.03
CA LEU A 111 4.49 -12.99 -8.58
C LEU A 111 5.67 -12.02 -8.64
N ASP A 112 6.88 -12.47 -8.30
CA ASP A 112 8.12 -11.68 -8.41
C ASP A 112 8.41 -11.25 -9.86
N LEU A 113 8.17 -12.14 -10.84
CA LEU A 113 8.25 -11.80 -12.27
C LEU A 113 7.18 -10.80 -12.70
N LEU A 114 5.94 -10.96 -12.21
CA LEU A 114 4.84 -10.04 -12.53
C LEU A 114 5.06 -8.65 -11.94
N ALA A 115 5.62 -8.56 -10.73
CA ALA A 115 6.01 -7.30 -10.11
C ALA A 115 7.08 -6.54 -10.91
N GLY A 116 7.85 -7.22 -11.77
CA GLY A 116 8.74 -6.56 -12.73
C GLY A 116 8.05 -6.02 -13.98
N ALA A 117 6.80 -6.41 -14.26
CA ALA A 117 6.05 -6.01 -15.44
C ALA A 117 5.07 -4.85 -15.19
N PHE A 118 4.50 -4.78 -13.98
CA PHE A 118 3.59 -3.72 -13.55
C PHE A 118 3.60 -3.59 -12.01
N PRO A 119 3.15 -2.44 -11.46
CA PRO A 119 3.12 -2.25 -10.02
C PRO A 119 2.19 -3.26 -9.33
N LEU A 120 2.78 -4.23 -8.62
CA LEU A 120 2.07 -5.31 -7.94
C LEU A 120 2.54 -5.37 -6.49
N ARG A 121 1.60 -5.27 -5.55
CA ARG A 121 1.86 -5.55 -4.13
C ARG A 121 1.05 -6.74 -3.69
N THR A 122 1.72 -7.65 -2.98
CA THR A 122 1.06 -8.83 -2.43
C THR A 122 1.02 -8.72 -0.92
N TYR A 123 -0.17 -8.86 -0.34
CA TYR A 123 -0.40 -8.84 1.09
C TYR A 123 -0.83 -10.23 1.54
N VAL A 124 -0.18 -10.73 2.58
CA VAL A 124 -0.59 -11.94 3.28
C VAL A 124 -1.40 -11.53 4.50
N VAL A 125 -2.64 -12.01 4.55
CA VAL A 125 -3.54 -11.82 5.69
C VAL A 125 -3.23 -12.90 6.72
N SER A 126 -2.95 -12.49 7.94
CA SER A 126 -2.81 -13.38 9.10
C SER A 126 -3.91 -13.10 10.12
N ASP A 127 -4.15 -14.08 10.99
CA ASP A 127 -5.14 -13.97 12.05
C ASP A 127 -4.82 -12.77 12.96
N ALA A 128 -5.87 -12.07 13.40
CA ALA A 128 -5.75 -11.02 14.40
C ALA A 128 -5.08 -11.60 15.66
N LEU A 129 -4.21 -10.83 16.31
CA LEU A 129 -3.60 -11.26 17.56
C LEU A 129 -4.70 -11.49 18.63
N PRO A 130 -4.48 -12.35 19.63
CA PRO A 130 -5.47 -12.59 20.68
C PRO A 130 -5.94 -11.28 21.33
N GLY A 131 -7.22 -10.94 21.17
CA GLY A 131 -7.82 -9.69 21.67
C GLY A 131 -8.05 -8.60 20.61
N GLU A 132 -7.56 -8.80 19.38
CA GLU A 132 -7.77 -7.87 18.26
C GLU A 132 -8.91 -8.34 17.34
N VAL A 133 -9.64 -7.38 16.79
CA VAL A 133 -10.73 -7.60 15.81
C VAL A 133 -10.27 -7.23 14.39
N THR A 134 -9.07 -6.68 14.25
CA THR A 134 -8.52 -6.17 12.99
C THR A 134 -7.68 -7.22 12.29
N PRO A 135 -7.90 -7.48 10.98
CA PRO A 135 -7.02 -8.36 10.21
C PRO A 135 -5.61 -7.78 10.17
N ASN A 136 -4.61 -8.64 10.29
CA ASN A 136 -3.21 -8.24 10.18
C ASN A 136 -2.75 -8.48 8.73
N LEU A 137 -2.23 -7.42 8.09
CA LEU A 137 -1.81 -7.43 6.69
C LEU A 137 -0.30 -7.27 6.62
N HIS A 138 0.36 -8.30 6.10
CA HIS A 138 1.80 -8.29 5.88
C HIS A 138 2.10 -8.08 4.40
N LEU A 139 2.80 -6.99 4.08
CA LEU A 139 3.32 -6.77 2.73
C LEU A 139 4.47 -7.74 2.47
N GLU A 140 4.37 -8.51 1.40
CA GLU A 140 5.41 -9.43 0.96
C GLU A 140 6.42 -8.71 0.08
N ASP A 141 7.69 -8.79 0.48
CA ASP A 141 8.80 -8.30 -0.33
C ASP A 141 9.13 -9.32 -1.43
N PRO A 142 9.22 -8.88 -2.70
CA PRO A 142 9.69 -9.74 -3.79
C PRO A 142 11.16 -10.12 -3.57
N VAL A 143 11.53 -11.31 -4.02
CA VAL A 143 12.86 -11.88 -3.78
C VAL A 143 13.92 -11.22 -4.68
N SER A 144 13.58 -10.91 -5.92
CA SER A 144 14.53 -10.41 -6.92
C SER A 144 14.63 -8.88 -6.94
N HIS A 145 13.76 -8.18 -6.23
CA HIS A 145 13.70 -6.72 -6.25
C HIS A 145 14.52 -6.11 -5.11
N ARG A 146 15.11 -4.95 -5.39
CA ARG A 146 15.85 -4.20 -4.38
C ARG A 146 14.87 -3.46 -3.45
N GLY A 147 15.28 -3.25 -2.21
CA GLY A 147 14.46 -2.56 -1.21
C GLY A 147 14.15 -1.09 -1.54
N PRO A 148 13.35 -0.42 -0.69
CA PRO A 148 12.82 0.94 -0.95
C PRO A 148 13.88 1.99 -1.31
N HIS A 149 15.08 1.88 -0.74
CA HIS A 149 16.20 2.78 -1.03
C HIS A 149 16.63 2.80 -2.50
N SER A 150 16.47 1.68 -3.21
CA SER A 150 16.81 1.62 -4.64
C SER A 150 15.87 2.45 -5.52
N LEU A 151 14.66 2.77 -5.03
CA LEU A 151 13.73 3.66 -5.73
C LEU A 151 14.22 5.11 -5.69
N LEU A 152 15.03 5.47 -4.69
CA LEU A 152 15.61 6.80 -4.57
C LEU A 152 16.64 7.05 -5.67
N GLU A 153 17.40 6.03 -6.06
CA GLU A 153 18.39 6.10 -7.14
C GLU A 153 17.76 6.48 -8.50
N GLN A 154 16.45 6.28 -8.65
CA GLN A 154 15.69 6.59 -9.86
C GLN A 154 15.15 8.03 -9.89
N LEU A 155 15.20 8.75 -8.76
CA LEU A 155 14.67 10.09 -8.66
C LEU A 155 15.62 11.13 -9.31
N PRO A 156 15.07 12.19 -9.91
CA PRO A 156 15.87 13.36 -10.29
C PRO A 156 16.69 13.91 -9.11
N MET A 157 17.94 14.32 -9.39
CA MET A 157 18.85 14.90 -8.40
C MET A 157 18.25 16.07 -7.59
N SER A 158 17.32 16.82 -8.19
CA SER A 158 16.61 17.94 -7.55
C SER A 158 15.72 17.53 -6.37
N PHE A 159 15.37 16.25 -6.26
CA PHE A 159 14.53 15.70 -5.20
C PHE A 159 15.30 14.94 -4.13
N LEU A 160 16.48 14.38 -4.48
CA LEU A 160 17.25 13.49 -3.61
C LEU A 160 17.51 14.07 -2.23
N ALA A 161 18.07 15.28 -2.14
CA ALA A 161 18.44 15.89 -0.86
C ALA A 161 17.25 15.98 0.13
N ARG A 162 16.04 16.25 -0.39
CA ARG A 162 14.82 16.34 0.43
C ARG A 162 14.33 14.97 0.87
N VAL A 163 14.37 13.98 -0.02
CA VAL A 163 13.95 12.61 0.31
C VAL A 163 14.91 11.94 1.26
N GLU A 164 16.22 12.06 1.02
CA GLU A 164 17.25 11.56 1.93
C GLU A 164 17.08 12.16 3.32
N ARG A 165 16.80 13.46 3.43
CA ARG A 165 16.52 14.07 4.74
C ARG A 165 15.28 13.49 5.42
N LEU A 166 14.18 13.30 4.68
CA LEU A 166 12.96 12.71 5.21
C LEU A 166 13.21 11.26 5.69
N ILE A 167 13.87 10.45 4.85
CA ILE A 167 14.15 9.04 5.14
C ILE A 167 15.13 8.90 6.31
N ASN A 168 16.26 9.61 6.27
CA ASN A 168 17.22 9.61 7.37
C ASN A 168 16.57 10.10 8.67
N GLY A 169 15.69 11.10 8.58
CA GLY A 169 14.90 11.59 9.71
C GLY A 169 13.99 10.52 10.28
N ALA A 170 13.26 9.78 9.43
CA ALA A 170 12.36 8.70 9.83
C ALA A 170 13.10 7.52 10.47
N GLU A 171 14.21 7.08 9.85
CA GLU A 171 15.01 5.95 10.32
C GLU A 171 15.74 6.25 11.64
N ALA A 172 16.10 7.52 11.86
CA ALA A 172 16.74 7.97 13.10
C ALA A 172 15.79 8.06 14.30
N LEU A 173 14.47 8.02 14.10
CA LEU A 173 13.51 8.00 15.21
C LEU A 173 13.64 6.75 16.06
N GLN A 174 13.16 6.84 17.31
CA GLN A 174 13.14 5.72 18.24
C GLN A 174 11.72 5.56 18.80
N PRO A 175 11.04 4.41 18.55
CA PRO A 175 11.50 3.30 17.70
C PRO A 175 11.62 3.70 16.23
N SER A 176 12.51 3.03 15.51
CA SER A 176 12.79 3.35 14.10
C SER A 176 11.56 3.11 13.22
N ILE A 177 11.30 4.03 12.30
CA ILE A 177 10.30 3.85 11.25
C ILE A 177 10.91 2.99 10.16
N LEU A 178 10.24 1.89 9.85
CA LEU A 178 10.63 1.00 8.77
C LEU A 178 10.09 1.53 7.44
N LEU A 179 10.90 1.38 6.39
CA LEU A 179 10.48 1.63 5.03
C LEU A 179 10.12 0.31 4.35
N GLN A 180 8.96 0.27 3.68
CA GLN A 180 8.50 -0.89 2.94
C GLN A 180 8.10 -0.52 1.50
N GLY A 181 8.15 -1.51 0.61
CA GLY A 181 7.80 -1.36 -0.80
C GLY A 181 9.00 -1.50 -1.75
N HIS A 182 8.81 -2.32 -2.79
CA HIS A 182 9.79 -2.57 -3.85
C HIS A 182 9.51 -1.74 -5.13
N ASP A 183 8.37 -1.05 -5.16
CA ASP A 183 7.96 -0.08 -6.18
C ASP A 183 7.22 1.08 -5.48
N TRP A 184 6.93 2.18 -6.17
CA TRP A 184 6.23 3.32 -5.60
C TRP A 184 4.78 3.00 -5.19
N PRO A 185 4.28 3.53 -4.07
CA PRO A 185 4.90 4.48 -3.13
C PRO A 185 5.72 3.84 -2.01
N ILE A 186 6.77 4.49 -1.49
CA ILE A 186 7.44 3.99 -0.29
C ILE A 186 6.51 4.13 0.93
N ILE A 187 6.27 3.05 1.66
CA ILE A 187 5.42 3.05 2.86
C ILE A 187 6.29 3.22 4.11
N PHE A 188 5.89 4.13 4.99
CA PHE A 188 6.49 4.33 6.30
C PHE A 188 5.65 3.58 7.33
N VAL A 189 6.29 2.66 8.05
CA VAL A 189 5.63 1.71 8.95
C VAL A 189 6.23 1.84 10.34
N ASN A 190 5.38 1.90 11.36
CA ASN A 190 5.77 1.76 12.75
C ASN A 190 5.18 0.48 13.36
N GLN A 191 5.26 0.35 14.69
CA GLN A 191 4.74 -0.82 15.41
C GLN A 191 3.23 -1.02 15.26
N SER A 192 2.48 0.04 14.96
CA SER A 192 1.02 0.02 14.77
C SER A 192 0.61 -0.16 13.30
N GLY A 193 1.57 -0.25 12.37
CA GLY A 193 1.32 -0.44 10.95
C GLY A 193 1.69 0.77 10.09
N PRO A 194 1.11 0.88 8.87
CA PRO A 194 1.38 1.99 7.96
C PRO A 194 0.92 3.33 8.51
N ILE A 195 1.84 4.30 8.56
CA ILE A 195 1.58 5.65 9.12
C ILE A 195 1.74 6.77 8.10
N ALA A 196 2.45 6.53 7.00
CA ALA A 196 2.53 7.44 5.87
C ALA A 196 2.95 6.71 4.59
N ALA A 197 2.79 7.36 3.44
CA ALA A 197 3.35 6.90 2.17
C ALA A 197 3.92 8.05 1.35
N LEU A 198 5.07 7.83 0.73
CA LEU A 198 5.73 8.77 -0.19
C LEU A 198 5.53 8.32 -1.62
N PHE A 199 4.79 9.12 -2.37
CA PHE A 199 4.51 8.92 -3.79
C PHE A 199 5.45 9.76 -4.65
N ALA A 200 5.85 9.21 -5.80
CA ALA A 200 6.61 9.92 -6.82
C ALA A 200 5.87 9.91 -8.17
N ASP A 201 5.87 11.07 -8.83
CA ASP A 201 5.48 11.23 -10.23
C ASP A 201 6.45 12.16 -10.97
N THR A 202 6.16 12.44 -12.23
CA THR A 202 6.95 13.37 -13.06
C THR A 202 6.92 14.81 -12.54
N LYS A 203 5.94 15.16 -11.71
CA LYS A 203 5.78 16.51 -11.15
C LYS A 203 6.51 16.64 -9.82
N GLY A 204 6.78 15.56 -9.09
CA GLY A 204 7.55 15.57 -7.86
C GLY A 204 7.10 14.53 -6.85
N LEU A 205 7.22 14.88 -5.58
CA LEU A 205 7.02 13.97 -4.46
C LEU A 205 5.86 14.42 -3.58
N THR A 206 5.01 13.47 -3.21
CA THR A 206 3.85 13.71 -2.36
C THR A 206 3.87 12.78 -1.17
N PHE A 207 4.02 13.35 0.02
CA PHE A 207 3.92 12.63 1.29
C PHE A 207 2.46 12.61 1.74
N THR A 208 1.93 11.43 2.04
CA THR A 208 0.54 11.24 2.41
C THR A 208 0.41 10.61 3.79
N ARG A 209 -0.72 10.90 4.43
CA ARG A 209 -1.04 10.49 5.79
C ARG A 209 -2.38 9.74 5.76
N PRO A 210 -2.71 8.92 6.76
CA PRO A 210 -3.98 8.23 6.85
C PRO A 210 -5.16 9.19 6.86
N HIS A 211 -6.30 8.76 6.33
CA HIS A 211 -7.53 9.53 6.21
C HIS A 211 -8.08 9.98 7.57
N SER A 212 -7.81 9.19 8.62
CA SER A 212 -8.18 9.51 10.00
C SER A 212 -7.42 10.71 10.59
N SER A 213 -6.27 11.07 10.01
CA SER A 213 -5.57 12.30 10.35
C SER A 213 -6.26 13.47 9.65
N GLN A 214 -6.79 14.42 10.41
CA GLN A 214 -7.63 15.50 9.87
C GLN A 214 -6.97 16.21 8.66
N GLY A 215 -7.65 16.17 7.52
CA GLY A 215 -7.25 16.84 6.29
C GLY A 215 -6.40 15.95 5.38
N ASN A 216 -7.09 15.31 4.43
CA ASN A 216 -6.55 14.42 3.41
C ASN A 216 -5.72 15.16 2.33
N ALA A 217 -4.90 16.13 2.73
CA ALA A 217 -4.00 16.85 1.86
C ALA A 217 -2.64 16.14 1.91
N GLY A 218 -2.31 15.42 0.84
CA GLY A 218 -0.93 15.05 0.58
C GLY A 218 -0.04 16.29 0.60
N LEU A 219 1.07 16.21 1.30
CA LEU A 219 2.08 17.26 1.39
C LEU A 219 3.05 17.10 0.23
N ARG A 220 3.04 18.07 -0.68
CA ARG A 220 3.98 18.08 -1.80
C ARG A 220 5.32 18.60 -1.30
N LEU A 221 6.38 17.80 -1.42
CA LEU A 221 7.70 18.07 -0.82
C LEU A 221 8.48 19.13 -1.62
N GLU A 222 7.92 20.32 -1.79
CA GLU A 222 8.44 21.37 -2.68
C GLU A 222 9.52 22.24 -2.04
N ASN A 223 9.63 22.21 -0.71
CA ASN A 223 10.63 22.95 0.05
C ASN A 223 10.95 22.24 1.37
N ASP A 224 11.93 22.79 2.09
CA ASP A 224 12.43 22.24 3.35
C ASP A 224 11.40 22.32 4.49
N GLU A 225 10.58 23.37 4.54
CA GLU A 225 9.56 23.53 5.59
C GLU A 225 8.50 22.40 5.53
N VAL A 226 8.15 21.96 4.31
CA VAL A 226 7.22 20.85 4.13
C VAL A 226 7.87 19.51 4.49
N VAL A 227 9.16 19.33 4.21
CA VAL A 227 9.91 18.15 4.65
C VAL A 227 9.96 18.08 6.17
N ASP A 228 10.23 19.21 6.84
CA ASP A 228 10.23 19.27 8.30
C ASP A 228 8.85 18.99 8.89
N SER A 229 7.78 19.46 8.24
CA SER A 229 6.41 19.14 8.63
C SER A 229 6.08 17.65 8.48
N ALA A 230 6.61 16.98 7.45
CA ALA A 230 6.46 15.54 7.28
C ALA A 230 7.22 14.76 8.37
N ILE A 231 8.46 15.17 8.70
CA ILE A 231 9.25 14.57 9.79
C ILE A 231 8.55 14.76 11.14
N ASP A 232 8.05 15.98 11.43
CA ASP A 232 7.30 16.26 12.67
C ASP A 232 6.05 15.38 12.79
N TYR A 233 5.33 15.16 11.69
CA TYR A 233 4.21 14.22 11.67
C TYR A 233 4.66 12.79 12.03
N LEU A 234 5.75 12.31 11.44
CA LEU A 234 6.30 10.98 11.75
C LEU A 234 6.71 10.86 13.22
N MET A 235 7.32 11.90 13.80
CA MET A 235 7.65 11.99 15.22
C MET A 235 6.41 11.87 16.11
N ARG A 236 5.34 12.60 15.79
CA ARG A 236 4.08 12.55 16.57
C ARG A 236 3.41 11.18 16.51
N CYS A 237 3.50 10.49 15.37
CA CYS A 237 2.98 9.13 15.24
C CYS A 237 3.67 8.17 16.21
N GLN A 238 4.99 8.31 16.42
CA GLN A 238 5.72 7.49 17.39
C GLN A 238 5.24 7.75 18.84
N ILE A 239 5.15 9.03 19.23
CA ILE A 239 4.73 9.41 20.59
C ILE A 239 3.33 8.87 20.93
N ASN A 240 2.40 8.94 19.97
CA ASN A 240 1.03 8.45 20.17
C ASN A 240 0.96 6.92 20.22
N SER A 241 1.83 6.23 19.48
CA SER A 241 1.90 4.76 19.46
C SER A 241 2.42 4.22 20.80
N ASP A 242 3.44 4.88 21.38
CA ASP A 242 3.97 4.52 22.71
C ASP A 242 2.93 4.71 23.82
N SER A 243 2.09 5.74 23.72
CA SER A 243 1.03 6.01 24.70
C SER A 243 -0.05 4.92 24.70
N LEU A 244 -0.45 4.43 23.51
CA LEU A 244 -1.39 3.32 23.36
C LEU A 244 -0.83 1.98 23.85
N ALA A 245 0.48 1.76 23.68
CA ALA A 245 1.17 0.58 24.20
C ALA A 245 1.30 0.60 25.73
N ALA A 246 1.41 1.77 26.36
CA ALA A 246 1.49 1.90 27.82
C ALA A 246 0.14 1.69 28.54
N GLU A 247 -0.97 2.11 27.92
CA GLU A 247 -2.32 1.92 28.47
C GLU A 247 -2.80 0.46 28.41
N SER A 248 -2.36 -0.30 27.39
CA SER A 248 -2.70 -1.73 27.27
C SER A 248 -1.99 -2.61 28.30
N VAL A 249 -0.80 -2.22 28.78
CA VAL A 249 -0.04 -2.96 29.82
C VAL A 249 -0.58 -2.69 31.23
N THR A 250 -1.23 -1.55 31.46
CA THR A 250 -1.76 -1.17 32.79
C THR A 250 -3.20 -1.61 33.02
N SER A 251 -3.87 -2.14 31.98
CA SER A 251 -5.27 -2.58 32.01
C SER A 251 -5.43 -4.12 32.07
N GLY A 252 -4.34 -4.87 32.22
CA GLY A 252 -4.30 -6.34 32.29
C GLY A 252 -4.28 -6.89 33.71
#